data_AF-A0AAD9LZ58-F1
#
_entry.id   AF-A0AAD9LZ58-F1
#
_cell.length_a   1.000
_cell.length_b   1.000
_cell.length_c   1.000
_cell.angle_alpha   90.00
_cell.angle_beta   90.00
_cell.angle_gamma   90.00
#
_symmetry.space_group_name_H-M   'P 1'
#
loop_
_entity.id
_entity.type
_entity.pdbx_description
1 polymer ?
#
loop_
_entity_poly.entity_id
_entity_poly.type
_entity_poly.pdbx_seq_one_letter_code
_entity_poly.pdbx_strand_id
1 'polypeptide(L)'
;MKLLDSTSIFLFFFSTVSLAADCFGGKPKANAPYRNRAAELCRNCGPPGACVIGTTSGGGVVCSLNVPRNKQTLYCEEAMGDIIGQCIGGGQSGGKWSYGGESYECHAN
;
A
#
# COMPACT_ATOMS: atom_id res chain seq x y z
N MET A 1 26.10 -26.13 -44.81
CA MET A 1 25.93 -25.28 -43.61
C MET A 1 24.49 -24.81 -43.56
N LYS A 2 23.70 -25.26 -42.59
CA LYS A 2 22.32 -24.79 -42.35
C LYS A 2 22.25 -24.42 -40.87
N LEU A 3 22.34 -23.13 -40.59
CA LEU A 3 22.00 -22.53 -39.31
C LEU A 3 20.48 -22.33 -39.32
N LEU A 4 19.77 -23.00 -38.41
CA LEU A 4 18.34 -22.78 -38.18
C LEU A 4 18.15 -22.43 -36.70
N ASP A 5 17.76 -21.18 -36.53
CA ASP A 5 16.85 -20.65 -35.52
C ASP A 5 17.09 -20.99 -34.05
N SER A 6 17.89 -20.10 -33.44
CA SER A 6 17.86 -19.83 -32.01
C SER A 6 16.59 -19.06 -31.67
N THR A 7 15.52 -19.77 -31.30
CA THR A 7 14.29 -19.21 -30.73
C THR A 7 14.59 -18.60 -29.35
N SER A 8 15.07 -17.36 -29.36
CA SER A 8 15.19 -16.54 -28.16
C SER A 8 13.79 -16.11 -27.71
N ILE A 9 13.22 -16.84 -26.76
CA ILE A 9 12.01 -16.44 -26.03
C ILE A 9 12.40 -15.21 -25.19
N PHE A 10 12.17 -14.02 -25.73
CA PHE A 10 12.16 -12.78 -24.97
C PHE A 10 10.96 -12.81 -24.01
N LEU A 11 11.18 -13.34 -22.81
CA LEU A 11 10.27 -13.17 -21.66
C LEU A 11 10.31 -11.68 -21.28
N PHE A 12 9.39 -10.90 -21.84
CA PHE A 12 9.04 -9.59 -21.32
C PHE A 12 8.41 -9.78 -19.94
N PHE A 13 9.25 -9.77 -18.90
CA PHE A 13 8.78 -9.50 -17.55
C PHE A 13 8.27 -8.05 -17.53
N PHE A 14 6.96 -7.89 -17.71
CA PHE A 14 6.26 -6.70 -17.24
C PHE A 14 6.33 -6.70 -15.71
N SER A 15 7.47 -6.29 -15.17
CA SER A 15 7.57 -5.89 -13.78
C SER A 15 6.75 -4.62 -13.64
N THR A 16 5.49 -4.76 -13.24
CA THR A 16 4.75 -3.65 -12.63
C THR A 16 5.60 -3.19 -11.46
N VAL A 17 6.22 -2.02 -11.58
CA VAL A 17 6.91 -1.35 -10.48
C VAL A 17 5.84 -1.00 -9.45
N SER A 18 5.48 -2.00 -8.65
CA SER A 18 4.64 -1.82 -7.47
C SER A 18 5.47 -0.92 -6.56
N LEU A 19 4.94 0.26 -6.22
CA LEU A 19 5.64 1.14 -5.31
C LEU A 19 5.79 0.40 -3.98
N ALA A 20 7.04 0.17 -3.59
CA ALA A 20 7.32 -0.52 -2.35
C ALA A 20 6.86 0.34 -1.17
N ALA A 21 6.24 -0.30 -0.18
CA ALA A 21 5.97 0.36 1.08
C ALA A 21 7.26 0.42 1.90
N ASP A 22 7.55 1.59 2.49
CA ASP A 22 8.61 1.78 3.46
C ASP A 22 8.17 1.18 4.80
N CYS A 23 8.72 0.02 5.15
CA CYS A 23 8.34 -0.72 6.35
C CYS A 23 9.11 -0.25 7.58
N PHE A 24 8.44 -0.17 8.73
CA PHE A 24 9.07 0.24 9.99
C PHE A 24 8.45 -0.43 11.22
N GLY A 25 9.18 -0.32 12.33
CA GLY A 25 8.78 -0.84 13.63
C GLY A 25 9.24 -2.27 13.90
N GLY A 26 8.59 -2.90 14.88
CA GLY A 26 8.94 -4.23 15.39
C GLY A 26 8.01 -5.31 14.86
N LYS A 27 7.74 -6.33 15.66
CA LYS A 27 6.81 -7.40 15.27
C LYS A 27 5.37 -6.87 15.19
N PRO A 28 4.59 -7.24 14.16
CA PRO A 28 3.19 -6.85 14.06
C PRO A 28 2.39 -7.42 15.21
N LYS A 29 1.36 -6.68 15.60
CA LYS A 29 0.46 -7.11 16.66
C LYS A 29 -0.38 -8.29 16.16
N ALA A 30 -0.34 -9.39 16.90
CA ALA A 30 -1.12 -10.58 16.56
C ALA A 30 -2.62 -10.24 16.54
N ASN A 31 -3.34 -10.74 15.54
CA ASN A 31 -4.78 -10.55 15.35
C ASN A 31 -5.24 -9.09 15.21
N ALA A 32 -4.32 -8.14 14.97
CA ALA A 32 -4.72 -6.76 14.79
C ALA A 32 -5.50 -6.57 13.48
N PRO A 33 -6.57 -5.76 13.46
CA PRO A 33 -7.48 -5.67 12.33
C PRO A 33 -6.98 -4.75 11.21
N TYR A 34 -5.69 -4.83 10.83
CA TYR A 34 -5.05 -3.92 9.86
C TYR A 34 -5.84 -3.79 8.55
N ARG A 35 -6.23 -4.91 7.94
CA ARG A 35 -7.03 -4.93 6.70
C ARG A 35 -8.38 -4.23 6.86
N ASN A 36 -9.07 -4.49 7.98
CA ASN A 36 -10.37 -3.89 8.24
C ASN A 36 -10.25 -2.38 8.49
N ARG A 37 -9.16 -1.93 9.14
CA ARG A 37 -8.88 -0.51 9.37
C ARG A 37 -8.57 0.19 8.05
N ALA A 38 -7.64 -0.33 7.25
CA ALA A 38 -7.35 0.19 5.92
C ALA A 38 -8.61 0.31 5.04
N ALA A 39 -9.44 -0.75 4.98
CA ALA A 39 -10.67 -0.74 4.20
C ALA A 39 -11.72 0.26 4.74
N GLU A 40 -11.79 0.47 6.05
CA GLU A 40 -12.65 1.51 6.64
C GLU A 40 -12.18 2.91 6.26
N LEU A 41 -10.87 3.15 6.32
CA LEU A 41 -10.29 4.44 5.92
C LEU A 41 -10.59 4.75 4.45
N CYS A 42 -10.34 3.80 3.54
CA CYS A 42 -10.59 4.02 2.12
C CYS A 42 -12.07 4.22 1.80
N ARG A 43 -12.98 3.47 2.46
CA ARG A 43 -14.43 3.69 2.32
C ARG A 43 -14.88 5.06 2.85
N ASN A 44 -14.38 5.47 4.01
CA ASN A 44 -14.72 6.77 4.62
C ASN A 44 -14.18 7.94 3.81
N CYS A 45 -13.06 7.73 3.13
CA CYS A 45 -12.46 8.72 2.26
C CYS A 45 -13.17 8.91 0.92
N GLY A 46 -14.24 8.15 0.68
CA GLY A 46 -15.20 8.39 -0.40
C GLY A 46 -14.57 8.29 -1.80
N PRO A 47 -15.33 8.66 -2.85
CA PRO A 47 -14.82 8.68 -4.21
C PRO A 47 -13.66 9.70 -4.35
N PRO A 48 -12.85 9.54 -5.40
CA PRO A 48 -11.65 10.32 -5.64
C PRO A 48 -11.83 11.85 -5.50
N GLY A 49 -11.14 12.46 -4.53
CA GLY A 49 -11.06 13.92 -4.32
C GLY A 49 -11.57 14.42 -2.96
N ALA A 50 -12.24 13.56 -2.18
CA ALA A 50 -12.89 13.98 -0.93
C ALA A 50 -11.98 13.95 0.31
N CYS A 51 -10.90 13.17 0.30
CA CYS A 51 -10.14 12.89 1.52
C CYS A 51 -8.74 13.49 1.50
N VAL A 52 -8.67 14.76 1.93
CA VAL A 52 -7.40 15.47 2.07
C VAL A 52 -6.58 14.89 3.21
N ILE A 53 -7.22 14.60 4.34
CA ILE A 53 -6.62 13.96 5.50
C ILE A 53 -7.67 13.01 6.07
N GLY A 54 -7.27 11.76 6.32
CA GLY A 54 -8.12 10.75 6.93
C GLY A 54 -7.34 9.93 7.95
N THR A 55 -8.01 9.50 9.01
CA THR A 55 -7.43 8.59 10.01
C THR A 55 -8.53 7.70 10.58
N THR A 56 -8.23 6.41 10.72
CA THR A 56 -9.05 5.45 11.48
C THR A 56 -8.15 4.74 12.48
N SER A 57 -8.72 4.39 13.63
CA SER A 57 -8.03 3.65 14.66
C SER A 57 -8.94 2.59 15.28
N GLY A 58 -8.34 1.53 15.82
CA GLY A 58 -9.08 0.46 16.50
C GLY A 58 -8.28 -0.83 16.58
N GLY A 59 -8.49 -1.60 17.64
CA GLY A 59 -7.74 -2.86 17.87
C GLY A 59 -6.23 -2.66 18.06
N GLY A 60 -5.80 -1.45 18.45
CA GLY A 60 -4.38 -1.08 18.54
C GLY A 60 -3.70 -0.88 17.19
N VAL A 61 -4.47 -0.59 16.13
CA VAL A 61 -3.94 -0.19 14.83
C VAL A 61 -4.43 1.21 14.53
N VAL A 62 -3.56 2.02 13.93
CA VAL A 62 -3.88 3.33 13.36
C VAL A 62 -3.52 3.28 11.88
N CYS A 63 -4.45 3.71 11.03
CA CYS A 63 -4.21 3.90 9.60
C CYS A 63 -4.60 5.33 9.23
N SER A 64 -3.76 5.99 8.45
CA SER A 64 -3.95 7.38 8.04
C SER A 64 -3.58 7.60 6.59
N LEU A 65 -4.18 8.62 5.99
CA LEU A 65 -3.80 9.13 4.68
C LEU A 65 -3.76 10.64 4.66
N ASN A 66 -2.94 11.16 3.77
CA ASN A 66 -2.86 12.56 3.39
C ASN A 66 -2.75 12.65 1.87
N VAL A 67 -3.75 13.25 1.22
CA VAL A 67 -3.83 13.42 -0.22
C VAL A 67 -3.97 14.91 -0.52
N PRO A 68 -3.22 15.48 -1.47
CA PRO A 68 -3.38 16.88 -1.83
C PRO A 68 -4.81 17.22 -2.25
N ARG A 69 -5.32 18.40 -1.86
CA ARG A 69 -6.72 18.84 -2.16
C ARG A 69 -7.08 18.83 -3.64
N ASN A 70 -6.09 18.96 -4.50
CA ASN A 70 -6.22 18.97 -5.95
C ASN A 70 -6.05 17.58 -6.58
N LYS A 71 -6.00 16.52 -5.76
CA LYS A 71 -5.77 15.15 -6.20
C LYS A 71 -6.88 14.21 -5.75
N GLN A 72 -7.03 13.18 -6.55
CA GLN A 72 -7.97 12.11 -6.34
C GLN A 72 -7.32 11.01 -5.50
N THR A 73 -8.02 10.49 -4.50
CA THR A 73 -7.56 9.42 -3.60
C THR A 73 -7.64 8.04 -4.29
N LEU A 74 -7.01 7.90 -5.47
CA LEU A 74 -7.10 6.69 -6.31
C LEU A 74 -6.32 5.51 -5.75
N TYR A 75 -5.23 5.78 -5.02
CA TYR A 75 -4.28 4.76 -4.59
C TYR A 75 -4.56 4.22 -3.20
N CYS A 76 -5.68 4.56 -2.55
CA CYS A 76 -5.89 4.17 -1.15
C CYS A 76 -5.86 2.66 -0.94
N GLU A 77 -6.59 1.90 -1.75
CA GLU A 77 -6.65 0.44 -1.59
C GLU A 77 -5.32 -0.23 -1.96
N GLU A 78 -4.66 0.24 -3.02
CA GLU A 78 -3.35 -0.26 -3.45
C GLU A 78 -2.27 0.03 -2.41
N ALA A 79 -2.10 1.29 -2.02
CA ALA A 79 -1.11 1.72 -1.05
C ALA A 79 -1.28 1.02 0.31
N MET A 80 -2.52 0.90 0.79
CA MET A 80 -2.82 0.19 2.03
C MET A 80 -2.60 -1.33 1.89
N GLY A 81 -2.94 -1.90 0.73
CA GLY A 81 -2.67 -3.29 0.40
C GLY A 81 -1.18 -3.61 0.42
N ASP A 82 -0.36 -2.73 -0.16
CA ASP A 82 1.09 -2.85 -0.18
C ASP A 82 1.69 -2.73 1.23
N ILE A 83 1.29 -1.75 2.03
CA ILE A 83 1.75 -1.63 3.42
C ILE A 83 1.43 -2.91 4.20
N ILE A 84 0.20 -3.42 4.07
CA ILE A 84 -0.22 -4.62 4.81
C ILE A 84 0.48 -5.88 4.28
N GLY A 85 0.61 -6.02 2.97
CA GLY A 85 1.21 -7.20 2.35
C GLY A 85 2.71 -7.26 2.56
N GLN A 86 3.40 -6.16 2.25
CA GLN A 86 4.86 -6.10 2.22
C GLN A 86 5.44 -5.88 3.63
N CYS A 87 4.85 -4.99 4.42
CA CYS A 87 5.37 -4.68 5.76
C CYS A 87 4.75 -5.54 6.84
N ILE A 88 3.43 -5.52 6.99
CA ILE A 88 2.79 -6.28 8.08
C ILE A 88 2.90 -7.79 7.83
N GLY A 89 2.72 -8.22 6.58
CA GLY A 89 2.99 -9.60 6.14
C GLY A 89 4.47 -9.98 6.19
N GLY A 90 5.37 -9.00 6.04
CA GLY A 90 6.82 -9.16 6.16
C GLY A 90 7.34 -9.19 7.61
N GLY A 91 6.47 -9.01 8.60
CA GLY A 91 6.83 -9.07 10.02
C GLY A 91 7.19 -7.74 10.65
N GLN A 92 6.82 -6.62 10.02
CA GLN A 92 6.96 -5.27 10.56
C GLN A 92 5.62 -4.76 11.13
N SER A 93 5.65 -3.91 12.16
CA SER A 93 4.45 -3.45 12.84
C SER A 93 3.74 -2.31 12.13
N GLY A 94 4.37 -1.74 11.11
CA GLY A 94 3.78 -0.73 10.25
C GLY A 94 4.57 -0.49 8.97
N GLY A 95 4.04 0.41 8.16
CA GLY A 95 4.68 0.87 6.95
C GLY A 95 4.00 2.12 6.39
N LYS A 96 4.70 2.76 5.47
CA LYS A 96 4.26 3.97 4.78
C LYS A 96 4.39 3.75 3.28
N TRP A 97 3.48 4.33 2.52
CA TRP A 97 3.52 4.34 1.08
C TRP A 97 3.31 5.78 0.62
N SER A 98 4.07 6.25 -0.34
CA SER A 98 3.95 7.63 -0.81
C SER A 98 4.22 7.72 -2.31
N TYR A 99 3.34 8.43 -3.02
CA TYR A 99 3.48 8.66 -4.45
C TYR A 99 2.86 10.01 -4.83
N GLY A 100 3.58 10.78 -5.64
CA GLY A 100 3.05 12.04 -6.17
C GLY A 100 2.56 13.04 -5.10
N GLY A 101 3.12 13.02 -3.88
CA GLY A 101 2.68 13.89 -2.78
C GLY A 101 1.51 13.35 -1.96
N GLU A 102 0.99 12.17 -2.29
CA GLU A 102 0.10 11.41 -1.42
C GLU A 102 0.92 10.58 -0.45
N SER A 103 0.39 10.39 0.76
CA SER A 103 1.02 9.60 1.81
C SER A 103 -0.03 8.74 2.50
N TYR A 104 0.26 7.46 2.64
CA TYR A 104 -0.57 6.46 3.27
C TYR A 104 0.27 5.76 4.33
N GLU A 105 -0.32 5.46 5.48
CA GLU A 105 0.40 4.84 6.59
C GLU A 105 -0.53 3.93 7.38
N CYS A 106 -0.04 2.77 7.81
CA CYS A 106 -0.67 1.95 8.84
C CYS A 106 0.39 1.45 9.80
N HIS A 107 0.12 1.52 11.10
CA HIS A 107 0.99 0.96 12.13
C HIS A 107 0.20 0.48 13.36
N ALA A 108 0.80 -0.43 14.12
CA ALA A 108 0.33 -0.72 15.47
C ALA A 108 0.73 0.41 16.44
N ASN A 109 -0.22 0.79 17.29
CA ASN A 109 -0.02 1.69 18.43
C ASN A 109 0.27 0.89 19.70
#